data_AF-A0A2S6NDK3-F1
#
_entry.id   AF-A0A2S6NDK3-F1
#
_cell.length_a   1.000
_cell.length_b   1.000
_cell.length_c   1.000
_cell.angle_alpha   90.00
_cell.angle_beta   90.00
_cell.angle_gamma   90.00
#
_symmetry.space_group_name_H-M   'P 1'
#
loop_
_entity.id
_entity.type
_entity.pdbx_description
1 polymer ?
#
loop_
_entity_poly.entity_id
_entity_poly.type
_entity_poly.pdbx_seq_one_letter_code
_entity_poly.pdbx_strand_id
1 'polypeptide(L)'
;MDAFVQIALMEKAKRIFAQDAGSMLCFPFLSPLTFSPAEIGRILSPSTAADYNAAADFARIVNFLPHDIVATATERKLWDVYREVLARAEVAESSDSSPDTGAAEALLYVAAADGSHSDSAALLTYRQYRDAWIAANEDYAAHRVTGELSEDPEVRRSWKETGEPLMRAQIDAAASAWETVGRRAAIERALQLLREAEASNPQSRWAQWSRDFNPDIDLLTDPSGGQYAPAGISPSDFAAGHDWLHFEMSAGEMAALVAGAPASLRDALPQGAGAGVGRVSFDYTSVMIVRPWFHPDVFTSQIWRSQDPDLILSNGVDPPSGACPAYATAIVFTRNLQTFGAGSPGHAAGALRFSADAWRFMPVAVENRTALVRKSAQPAPANAVSSPPPAAFSRLHRATFARVLATAPPQMDFQAAPRVPQAPPPPSQPPGDELSILAFICKRLPKAPNPLPTLHFATTSTGADVISKLVAAGIDFSVEEADIREWLSDSESTPYPAISAALLALLGGKRLRRPVYLDGITWKYEHAPGASSPRRVADVDGGRLETAVIASYNERYGDSVESFQALVQ
;
A
#
# COMPACT_ATOMS: atom_id res chain seq x y z
N MET A 1 -3.41 16.73 -24.96
CA MET A 1 -1.95 16.91 -25.10
C MET A 1 -1.45 15.90 -26.12
N ASP A 2 -0.58 16.30 -27.06
CA ASP A 2 -0.04 15.40 -28.09
C ASP A 2 0.75 14.24 -27.46
N ALA A 3 0.65 13.03 -28.02
CA ALA A 3 1.35 11.83 -27.55
C ALA A 3 2.88 12.04 -27.47
N PHE A 4 3.46 12.83 -28.37
CA PHE A 4 4.87 13.20 -28.31
C PHE A 4 5.23 13.90 -26.99
N VAL A 5 4.43 14.91 -26.60
CA VAL A 5 4.62 15.64 -25.35
C VAL A 5 4.41 14.73 -24.14
N GLN A 6 3.44 13.82 -24.22
CA GLN A 6 3.16 12.88 -23.13
C GLN A 6 4.37 11.96 -22.88
N ILE A 7 4.97 11.39 -23.91
CA ILE A 7 6.15 10.53 -23.75
C ILE A 7 7.34 11.34 -23.22
N ALA A 8 7.58 12.54 -23.74
CA ALA A 8 8.62 13.42 -23.20
C ALA A 8 8.40 13.70 -21.70
N LEU A 9 7.16 14.03 -21.32
CA LEU A 9 6.76 14.28 -19.94
C LEU A 9 6.95 13.05 -19.06
N MET A 10 6.58 11.86 -19.53
CA MET A 10 6.79 10.60 -18.82
C MET A 10 8.26 10.33 -18.57
N GLU A 11 9.09 10.46 -19.59
CA GLU A 11 10.52 10.20 -19.50
C GLU A 11 11.23 11.21 -18.60
N LYS A 12 10.86 12.50 -18.68
CA LYS A 12 11.38 13.50 -17.73
C LYS A 12 10.93 13.20 -16.31
N ALA A 13 9.64 12.92 -16.10
CA ALA A 13 9.11 12.56 -14.79
C ALA A 13 9.80 11.32 -14.20
N LYS A 14 10.05 10.27 -14.99
CA LYS A 14 10.80 9.09 -14.53
C LYS A 14 12.19 9.44 -14.03
N ARG A 15 12.92 10.28 -14.76
CA ARG A 15 14.27 10.72 -14.38
C ARG A 15 14.29 11.58 -13.10
N ILE A 16 13.18 12.26 -12.80
CA ILE A 16 13.02 13.07 -11.58
C ILE A 16 12.62 12.19 -10.40
N PHE A 17 11.54 11.41 -10.53
CA PHE A 17 10.85 10.76 -9.41
C PHE A 17 11.12 9.25 -9.24
N ALA A 18 11.64 8.56 -10.25
CA ALA A 18 11.90 7.12 -10.21
C ALA A 18 13.41 6.83 -10.27
N GLN A 19 14.17 7.42 -9.34
CA GLN A 19 15.63 7.23 -9.27
C GLN A 19 16.03 5.88 -8.66
N ASP A 20 15.16 5.29 -7.82
CA ASP A 20 15.39 4.01 -7.19
C ASP A 20 14.88 2.84 -8.04
N ALA A 21 15.63 1.74 -8.12
CA ALA A 21 15.23 0.54 -8.85
C ALA A 21 13.94 -0.13 -8.30
N GLY A 22 13.61 0.14 -7.03
CA GLY A 22 12.37 -0.32 -6.39
C GLY A 22 11.15 0.58 -6.66
N SER A 23 11.32 1.69 -7.37
CA SER A 23 10.27 2.67 -7.65
C SER A 23 9.90 2.68 -9.12
N MET A 24 8.63 2.89 -9.42
CA MET A 24 8.14 3.10 -10.78
C MET A 24 7.06 4.18 -10.80
N LEU A 25 6.82 4.77 -11.98
CA LEU A 25 5.73 5.72 -12.17
C LEU A 25 4.56 5.08 -12.89
N CYS A 26 3.35 5.39 -12.41
CA CYS A 26 2.10 5.05 -13.08
C CYS A 26 1.33 6.33 -13.42
N PHE A 27 0.91 6.47 -14.66
CA PHE A 27 0.28 7.69 -15.17
C PHE A 27 -1.22 7.44 -15.45
N PRO A 28 -2.13 8.31 -14.99
CA PRO A 28 -3.57 8.16 -15.23
C PRO A 28 -4.00 8.67 -16.62
N PHE A 29 -3.50 8.05 -17.70
CA PHE A 29 -3.77 8.54 -19.06
C PHE A 29 -5.22 8.43 -19.50
N LEU A 30 -5.95 7.46 -18.97
CA LEU A 30 -7.31 7.18 -19.45
C LEU A 30 -8.35 8.18 -18.93
N SER A 31 -8.05 8.88 -17.84
CA SER A 31 -8.94 9.89 -17.26
C SER A 31 -8.11 10.90 -16.47
N PRO A 32 -8.21 12.20 -16.80
CA PRO A 32 -7.65 13.25 -15.98
C PRO A 32 -8.21 13.14 -14.55
N LEU A 33 -7.32 13.17 -13.56
CA LEU A 33 -7.69 13.20 -12.16
C LEU A 33 -7.38 14.60 -11.64
N THR A 34 -8.41 15.45 -11.61
CA THR A 34 -8.27 16.83 -11.13
C THR A 34 -9.05 17.05 -9.84
N PHE A 35 -8.58 17.99 -9.03
CA PHE A 35 -9.10 18.34 -7.71
C PHE A 35 -8.90 19.84 -7.48
N SER A 36 -9.77 20.46 -6.69
CA SER A 36 -9.45 21.78 -6.11
C SER A 36 -8.78 21.62 -4.74
N PRO A 37 -8.00 22.61 -4.26
CA PRO A 37 -7.47 22.61 -2.89
C PRO A 37 -8.55 22.39 -1.83
N ALA A 38 -9.71 23.05 -1.99
CA ALA A 38 -10.85 22.89 -1.08
C ALA A 38 -11.45 21.47 -1.14
N GLU A 39 -11.44 20.83 -2.30
CA GLU A 39 -11.89 19.44 -2.44
C GLU A 39 -10.95 18.47 -1.71
N ILE A 40 -9.63 18.65 -1.87
CA ILE A 40 -8.64 17.86 -1.12
C ILE A 40 -8.88 17.99 0.39
N GLY A 41 -9.12 19.21 0.89
CA GLY A 41 -9.45 19.41 2.31
C GLY A 41 -10.69 18.62 2.76
N ARG A 42 -11.73 18.56 1.92
CA ARG A 42 -12.95 17.78 2.20
C ARG A 42 -12.75 16.27 2.10
N ILE A 43 -11.89 15.79 1.20
CA ILE A 43 -11.50 14.38 1.10
C ILE A 43 -10.78 13.94 2.37
N LEU A 44 -9.90 14.78 2.91
CA LEU A 44 -9.13 14.47 4.11
C LEU A 44 -9.95 14.58 5.39
N SER A 45 -10.91 15.51 5.43
CA SER A 45 -11.79 15.78 6.58
C SER A 45 -13.27 15.76 6.19
N PRO A 46 -13.84 14.61 5.78
CA PRO A 46 -15.21 14.57 5.27
C PRO A 46 -16.23 14.83 6.37
N SER A 47 -17.21 15.69 6.07
CA SER A 47 -18.27 16.07 7.01
C SER A 47 -19.68 15.86 6.46
N THR A 48 -19.81 15.77 5.14
CA THR A 48 -21.08 15.53 4.44
C THR A 48 -21.05 14.23 3.65
N ALA A 49 -22.23 13.68 3.30
CA ALA A 49 -22.31 12.47 2.47
C ALA A 49 -21.60 12.62 1.11
N ALA A 50 -21.60 13.84 0.53
CA ALA A 50 -20.87 14.14 -0.69
C ALA A 50 -19.34 14.09 -0.47
N ASP A 51 -18.86 14.57 0.68
CA ASP A 51 -17.43 14.47 1.02
C ASP A 51 -17.01 13.02 1.26
N TYR A 52 -17.83 12.20 1.91
CA TYR A 52 -17.57 10.76 2.07
C TYR A 52 -17.54 10.02 0.72
N ASN A 53 -18.40 10.39 -0.24
CA ASN A 53 -18.31 9.88 -1.61
C ASN A 53 -16.99 10.27 -2.28
N ALA A 54 -16.59 11.55 -2.16
CA ALA A 54 -15.33 12.03 -2.72
C ALA A 54 -14.12 11.32 -2.08
N ALA A 55 -14.16 11.09 -0.77
CA ALA A 55 -13.13 10.35 -0.04
C ALA A 55 -13.07 8.87 -0.46
N ALA A 56 -14.22 8.23 -0.72
CA ALA A 56 -14.29 6.88 -1.24
C ALA A 56 -13.67 6.76 -2.63
N ASP A 57 -13.98 7.70 -3.53
CA ASP A 57 -13.39 7.77 -4.86
C ASP A 57 -11.89 8.00 -4.81
N PHE A 58 -11.43 8.95 -3.98
CA PHE A 58 -10.01 9.18 -3.76
C PHE A 58 -9.31 7.93 -3.22
N ALA A 59 -9.90 7.25 -2.23
CA ALA A 59 -9.36 6.00 -1.69
C ALA A 59 -9.23 4.92 -2.78
N ARG A 60 -10.22 4.75 -3.66
CA ARG A 60 -10.14 3.80 -4.79
C ARG A 60 -9.08 4.19 -5.81
N ILE A 61 -8.90 5.49 -6.03
CA ILE A 61 -7.89 6.03 -6.93
C ILE A 61 -6.49 5.68 -6.44
N VAL A 62 -6.21 5.86 -5.15
CA VAL A 62 -4.86 5.67 -4.60
C VAL A 62 -4.57 4.24 -4.14
N ASN A 63 -5.58 3.38 -4.04
CA ASN A 63 -5.44 1.97 -3.66
C ASN A 63 -5.63 0.99 -4.84
N PHE A 64 -5.50 1.47 -6.07
CA PHE A 64 -5.35 0.58 -7.23
C PHE A 64 -4.05 -0.22 -7.13
N LEU A 65 -3.99 -1.35 -7.83
CA LEU A 65 -2.82 -2.23 -7.88
C LEU A 65 -2.06 -1.96 -9.19
N PRO A 66 -0.95 -1.21 -9.16
CA PRO A 66 -0.21 -0.88 -10.36
C PRO A 66 0.53 -2.11 -10.89
N HIS A 67 0.40 -2.36 -12.19
CA HIS A 67 1.07 -3.46 -12.88
C HIS A 67 2.06 -2.97 -13.96
N ASP A 68 1.86 -1.74 -14.42
CA ASP A 68 2.61 -1.17 -15.54
C ASP A 68 2.57 0.36 -15.46
N ILE A 69 3.15 1.05 -16.44
CA ILE A 69 3.25 2.49 -16.53
C ILE A 69 1.90 3.22 -16.63
N VAL A 70 0.84 2.55 -17.05
CA VAL A 70 -0.50 3.14 -17.12
C VAL A 70 -1.29 2.77 -15.87
N ALA A 71 -1.79 3.80 -15.17
CA ALA A 71 -2.68 3.59 -14.04
C ALA A 71 -4.06 3.14 -14.54
N THR A 72 -4.46 1.93 -14.19
CA THR A 72 -5.72 1.31 -14.58
C THR A 72 -6.53 0.96 -13.35
N ALA A 73 -7.85 1.11 -13.41
CA ALA A 73 -8.71 0.66 -12.34
C ALA A 73 -8.68 -0.86 -12.29
N THR A 74 -8.32 -1.38 -11.13
CA THR A 74 -8.45 -2.80 -10.77
C THR A 74 -9.71 -2.98 -9.94
N GLU A 75 -10.43 -4.08 -10.13
CA GLU A 75 -11.56 -4.44 -9.27
C GLU A 75 -11.08 -4.66 -7.83
N ARG A 76 -10.03 -5.47 -7.67
CA ARG A 76 -9.33 -5.67 -6.41
C ARG A 76 -8.54 -4.42 -6.03
N LYS A 77 -8.61 -4.04 -4.76
CA LYS A 77 -7.86 -2.92 -4.20
C LYS A 77 -6.79 -3.41 -3.22
N LEU A 78 -5.89 -2.51 -2.86
CA LEU A 78 -4.81 -2.78 -1.91
C LEU A 78 -5.33 -3.35 -0.58
N TRP A 79 -6.47 -2.85 -0.06
CA TRP A 79 -7.06 -3.36 1.16
C TRP A 79 -7.62 -4.78 1.03
N ASP A 80 -8.08 -5.19 -0.17
CA ASP A 80 -8.55 -6.55 -0.40
C ASP A 80 -7.39 -7.54 -0.37
N VAL A 81 -6.28 -7.19 -1.04
CA VAL A 81 -5.04 -7.97 -1.01
C VAL A 81 -4.49 -8.04 0.42
N TYR A 82 -4.46 -6.91 1.12
CA TYR A 82 -3.95 -6.83 2.48
C TYR A 82 -4.77 -7.69 3.46
N ARG A 83 -6.10 -7.60 3.40
CA ARG A 83 -7.01 -8.46 4.18
C ARG A 83 -6.78 -9.94 3.88
N GLU A 84 -6.64 -10.31 2.61
CA GLU A 84 -6.41 -11.70 2.21
C GLU A 84 -5.09 -12.23 2.75
N VAL A 85 -4.01 -11.46 2.67
CA VAL A 85 -2.70 -11.83 3.22
C VAL A 85 -2.79 -12.06 4.72
N LEU A 86 -3.41 -11.12 5.46
CA LEU A 86 -3.61 -11.26 6.91
C LEU A 86 -4.43 -12.51 7.28
N ALA A 87 -5.39 -12.90 6.44
CA ALA A 87 -6.26 -14.05 6.67
C ALA A 87 -5.64 -15.40 6.27
N ARG A 88 -4.80 -15.44 5.23
CA ARG A 88 -4.26 -16.68 4.62
C ARG A 88 -2.81 -16.98 4.96
N ALA A 89 -2.16 -16.14 5.76
CA ALA A 89 -0.79 -16.36 6.14
C ALA A 89 -0.63 -17.50 7.16
N GLU A 90 0.40 -18.29 6.95
CA GLU A 90 1.02 -19.12 7.97
C GLU A 90 2.24 -18.38 8.51
N VAL A 91 2.21 -18.07 9.81
CA VAL A 91 3.23 -17.28 10.48
C VAL A 91 4.26 -18.21 11.12
N ALA A 92 5.53 -17.83 11.04
CA ALA A 92 6.64 -18.54 11.68
C ALA A 92 6.47 -18.63 13.20
N GLU A 93 7.15 -19.59 13.81
CA GLU A 93 7.20 -19.78 15.24
C GLU A 93 8.09 -18.73 15.92
N SER A 94 7.83 -18.45 17.19
CA SER A 94 8.62 -17.49 17.97
C SER A 94 9.88 -18.17 18.44
N SER A 95 10.97 -17.40 18.46
CA SER A 95 12.16 -17.77 19.21
C SER A 95 12.05 -17.26 20.65
N ASP A 96 12.69 -17.96 21.60
CA ASP A 96 12.65 -17.59 23.03
C ASP A 96 13.40 -16.27 23.35
N SER A 97 14.11 -15.68 22.38
CA SER A 97 14.92 -14.49 22.57
C SER A 97 14.34 -13.29 21.82
N SER A 98 13.65 -12.38 22.52
CA SER A 98 13.31 -11.07 21.96
C SER A 98 14.26 -9.99 22.51
N PRO A 99 14.85 -9.13 21.66
CA PRO A 99 15.55 -7.94 22.14
C PRO A 99 14.58 -6.99 22.86
N ASP A 100 15.07 -6.24 23.84
CA ASP A 100 14.30 -5.19 24.52
C ASP A 100 14.07 -4.00 23.56
N THR A 101 12.80 -3.75 23.21
CA THR A 101 12.38 -2.69 22.28
C THR A 101 11.89 -1.42 22.98
N GLY A 102 11.76 -1.39 24.31
CA GLY A 102 11.02 -0.33 25.01
C GLY A 102 11.56 1.08 24.74
N ALA A 103 12.89 1.24 24.67
CA ALA A 103 13.52 2.52 24.34
C ALA A 103 13.33 2.91 22.86
N ALA A 104 13.32 1.94 21.94
CA ALA A 104 13.07 2.19 20.52
C ALA A 104 11.62 2.61 20.29
N GLU A 105 10.66 1.92 20.93
CA GLU A 105 9.24 2.24 20.88
C GLU A 105 8.96 3.63 21.44
N ALA A 106 9.51 3.98 22.61
CA ALA A 106 9.33 5.31 23.21
C ALA A 106 9.95 6.44 22.38
N LEU A 107 11.00 6.16 21.60
CA LEU A 107 11.57 7.14 20.68
C LEU A 107 10.67 7.35 19.46
N LEU A 108 10.02 6.30 18.96
CA LEU A 108 9.26 6.32 17.71
C LEU A 108 7.80 6.71 17.90
N TYR A 109 7.21 6.34 19.04
CA TYR A 109 5.77 6.40 19.27
C TYR A 109 5.39 6.97 20.63
N VAL A 110 4.17 7.51 20.69
CA VAL A 110 3.48 7.89 21.92
C VAL A 110 2.26 7.00 22.05
N ALA A 111 2.17 6.26 23.15
CA ALA A 111 0.99 5.46 23.47
C ALA A 111 -0.17 6.39 23.88
N ALA A 112 -1.31 6.24 23.24
CA ALA A 112 -2.55 6.90 23.60
C ALA A 112 -3.29 6.12 24.70
N ALA A 113 -4.26 6.77 25.35
CA ALA A 113 -5.03 6.16 26.44
C ALA A 113 -5.87 4.94 26.00
N ASP A 114 -6.15 4.81 24.69
CA ASP A 114 -6.85 3.68 24.09
C ASP A 114 -5.90 2.52 23.69
N GLY A 115 -4.61 2.63 24.00
CA GLY A 115 -3.59 1.65 23.63
C GLY A 115 -3.09 1.76 22.19
N SER A 116 -3.61 2.70 21.39
CA SER A 116 -3.08 2.98 20.05
C SER A 116 -1.77 3.76 20.13
N HIS A 117 -0.96 3.68 19.07
CA HIS A 117 0.27 4.46 18.95
C HIS A 117 0.06 5.61 17.97
N SER A 118 0.58 6.79 18.30
CA SER A 118 0.81 7.87 17.35
C SER A 118 2.30 8.13 17.18
N ASP A 119 2.72 8.68 16.05
CA ASP A 119 4.12 9.04 15.86
C ASP A 119 4.61 10.04 16.93
N SER A 120 5.83 9.85 17.43
CA SER A 120 6.46 10.79 18.33
C SER A 120 6.86 12.08 17.61
N ALA A 121 7.07 13.16 18.37
CA ALA A 121 7.61 14.41 17.83
C ALA A 121 8.98 14.20 17.13
N ALA A 122 9.79 13.26 17.61
CA ALA A 122 11.08 12.92 17.00
C ALA A 122 10.89 12.24 15.64
N LEU A 123 9.95 11.30 15.52
CA LEU A 123 9.64 10.62 14.27
C LEU A 123 9.00 11.57 13.24
N LEU A 124 8.13 12.48 13.68
CA LEU A 124 7.57 13.53 12.81
C LEU A 124 8.67 14.47 12.29
N THR A 125 9.59 14.91 13.15
CA THR A 125 10.73 15.74 12.76
C THR A 125 11.62 15.02 11.76
N TYR A 126 11.94 13.75 12.01
CA TYR A 126 12.68 12.90 11.07
C TYR A 126 12.03 12.86 9.69
N ARG A 127 10.71 12.63 9.61
CA ARG A 127 9.98 12.58 8.34
C ARG A 127 9.99 13.92 7.63
N GLN A 128 9.78 15.03 8.34
CA GLN A 128 9.84 16.38 7.76
C GLN A 128 11.18 16.66 7.07
N TYR A 129 12.30 16.36 7.73
CA TYR A 129 13.63 16.59 7.13
C TYR A 129 13.98 15.58 6.03
N ARG A 130 13.51 14.33 6.13
CA ARG A 130 13.59 13.36 5.03
C ARG A 130 12.87 13.89 3.79
N ASP A 131 11.64 14.38 3.95
CA ASP A 131 10.82 14.86 2.85
C ASP A 131 11.44 16.13 2.21
N ALA A 132 12.09 16.99 3.01
CA ALA A 132 12.86 18.13 2.50
C ALA A 132 14.09 17.69 1.69
N TRP A 133 14.81 16.65 2.13
CA TRP A 133 15.92 16.08 1.37
C TRP A 133 15.45 15.42 0.06
N ILE A 134 14.32 14.71 0.07
CA ILE A 134 13.71 14.16 -1.15
C ILE A 134 13.37 15.29 -2.14
N ALA A 135 12.71 16.36 -1.68
CA ALA A 135 12.38 17.50 -2.52
C ALA A 135 13.62 18.17 -3.14
N ALA A 136 14.72 18.29 -2.39
CA ALA A 136 15.99 18.82 -2.92
C ALA A 136 16.59 17.91 -4.01
N ASN A 137 16.46 16.58 -3.89
CA ASN A 137 16.91 15.64 -4.92
C ASN A 137 16.04 15.71 -6.19
N GLU A 138 14.72 15.85 -6.02
CA GLU A 138 13.78 16.05 -7.12
C GLU A 138 14.09 17.35 -7.88
N ASP A 139 14.35 18.44 -7.16
CA ASP A 139 14.70 19.74 -7.75
C ASP A 139 16.04 19.69 -8.50
N TYR A 140 17.07 19.07 -7.89
CA TYR A 140 18.34 18.81 -8.57
C TYR A 140 18.15 18.00 -9.85
N ALA A 141 17.36 16.92 -9.81
CA ALA A 141 17.15 16.08 -10.98
C ALA A 141 16.41 16.82 -12.10
N ALA A 142 15.42 17.64 -11.75
CA ALA A 142 14.70 18.47 -12.71
C ALA A 142 15.64 19.48 -13.40
N HIS A 143 16.49 20.17 -12.62
CA HIS A 143 17.48 21.09 -13.16
C HIS A 143 18.56 20.38 -13.97
N ARG A 144 19.02 19.20 -13.53
CA ARG A 144 20.01 18.38 -14.25
C ARG A 144 19.53 17.98 -15.62
N VAL A 145 18.32 17.42 -15.72
CA VAL A 145 17.74 17.00 -17.01
C VAL A 145 17.64 18.20 -17.96
N THR A 146 17.16 19.33 -17.46
CA THR A 146 17.01 20.56 -18.25
C THR A 146 18.37 21.12 -18.69
N GLY A 147 19.34 21.17 -17.78
CA GLY A 147 20.69 21.68 -18.04
C GLY A 147 21.47 20.80 -19.01
N GLU A 148 21.44 19.48 -18.84
CA GLU A 148 22.20 18.53 -19.67
C GLU A 148 21.61 18.34 -21.07
N LEU A 149 20.28 18.34 -21.19
CA LEU A 149 19.58 18.16 -22.47
C LEU A 149 19.35 19.47 -23.25
N SER A 150 19.76 20.61 -22.70
CA SER A 150 19.65 21.88 -23.41
C SER A 150 20.49 21.90 -24.68
N GLU A 151 19.89 22.32 -25.78
CA GLU A 151 20.59 22.55 -27.05
C GLU A 151 21.52 23.78 -26.97
N ASP A 152 21.22 24.72 -26.07
CA ASP A 152 22.02 25.94 -25.85
C ASP A 152 23.34 25.59 -25.11
N PRO A 153 24.51 25.79 -25.75
CA PRO A 153 25.81 25.55 -25.12
C PRO A 153 26.06 26.40 -23.87
N GLU A 154 25.51 27.62 -23.79
CA GLU A 154 25.68 28.52 -22.64
C GLU A 154 24.86 28.03 -21.44
N VAL A 155 23.65 27.52 -21.68
CA VAL A 155 22.84 26.87 -20.62
C VAL A 155 23.57 25.65 -20.06
N ARG A 156 24.14 24.80 -20.94
CA ARG A 156 24.95 23.64 -20.52
C ARG A 156 26.18 24.04 -19.72
N ARG A 157 26.88 25.10 -20.14
CA ARG A 157 28.06 25.62 -19.41
C ARG A 157 27.65 26.17 -18.05
N SER A 158 26.62 27.03 -17.99
CA SER A 158 26.09 27.62 -16.77
C SER A 158 25.63 26.56 -15.76
N TRP A 159 24.95 25.51 -16.25
CA TRP A 159 24.60 24.36 -15.43
C TRP A 159 25.83 23.70 -14.81
N LYS A 160 26.85 23.35 -15.61
CA LYS A 160 28.07 22.69 -15.10
C LYS A 160 28.88 23.56 -14.16
N GLU A 161 29.02 24.85 -14.44
CA GLU A 161 29.90 25.74 -13.70
C GLU A 161 29.27 26.30 -12.42
N THR A 162 27.95 26.54 -12.44
CA THR A 162 27.26 27.23 -11.33
C THR A 162 26.05 26.46 -10.83
N GLY A 163 25.18 25.98 -11.72
CA GLY A 163 23.91 25.34 -11.34
C GLY A 163 24.08 24.04 -10.57
N GLU A 164 24.88 23.10 -11.09
CA GLU A 164 25.11 21.79 -10.48
C GLU A 164 25.79 21.91 -9.11
N PRO A 165 26.89 22.67 -8.93
CA PRO A 165 27.50 22.84 -7.61
C PRO A 165 26.53 23.42 -6.58
N LEU A 166 25.72 24.42 -6.96
CA LEU A 166 24.74 25.04 -6.07
C LEU A 166 23.68 24.03 -5.62
N MET A 167 23.09 23.29 -6.55
CA MET A 167 22.06 22.30 -6.23
C MET A 167 22.62 21.13 -5.40
N ARG A 168 23.86 20.70 -5.65
CA ARG A 168 24.54 19.72 -4.80
C ARG A 168 24.74 20.23 -3.38
N ALA A 169 25.15 21.49 -3.21
CA ALA A 169 25.28 22.10 -1.89
C ALA A 169 23.94 22.15 -1.14
N GLN A 170 22.81 22.34 -1.84
CA GLN A 170 21.48 22.27 -1.24
C GLN A 170 21.10 20.85 -0.79
N ILE A 171 21.40 19.83 -1.61
CA ILE A 171 21.22 18.42 -1.21
C ILE A 171 22.05 18.11 0.04
N ASP A 172 23.32 18.52 0.06
CA ASP A 172 24.23 18.28 1.19
C ASP A 172 23.72 18.98 2.47
N ALA A 173 23.21 20.21 2.36
CA ALA A 173 22.62 20.93 3.47
C ALA A 173 21.35 20.23 4.00
N ALA A 174 20.46 19.79 3.12
CA ALA A 174 19.25 19.05 3.49
C ALA A 174 19.60 17.69 4.14
N ALA A 175 20.59 16.98 3.60
CA ALA A 175 21.08 15.73 4.16
C ALA A 175 21.68 15.93 5.56
N SER A 176 22.49 16.98 5.75
CA SER A 176 23.06 17.32 7.06
C SER A 176 21.97 17.70 8.08
N ALA A 177 20.94 18.44 7.67
CA ALA A 177 19.82 18.79 8.53
C ALA A 177 19.01 17.55 8.93
N TRP A 178 18.80 16.61 8.00
CA TRP A 178 18.14 15.34 8.30
C TRP A 178 18.96 14.47 9.25
N GLU A 179 20.28 14.42 9.06
CA GLU A 179 21.18 13.69 9.95
C GLU A 179 21.15 14.25 11.38
N THR A 180 21.29 15.57 11.51
CA THR A 180 21.46 16.24 12.81
C THR A 180 20.14 16.57 13.49
N VAL A 181 19.29 17.39 12.85
CA VAL A 181 18.00 17.84 13.42
C VAL A 181 16.96 16.74 13.32
N GLY A 182 16.90 16.03 12.19
CA GLY A 182 16.04 14.87 11.99
C GLY A 182 16.47 13.64 12.79
N ARG A 183 17.65 13.64 13.42
CA ARG A 183 18.20 12.53 14.21
C ARG A 183 18.20 11.20 13.45
N ARG A 184 18.54 11.24 12.16
CA ARG A 184 18.43 10.11 11.22
C ARG A 184 18.97 8.81 11.78
N ALA A 185 20.23 8.78 12.21
CA ALA A 185 20.86 7.57 12.72
C ALA A 185 20.15 6.95 13.94
N ALA A 186 19.60 7.77 14.84
CA ALA A 186 18.90 7.28 16.03
C ALA A 186 17.55 6.65 15.67
N ILE A 187 16.80 7.30 14.77
CA ILE A 187 15.50 6.82 14.30
C ILE A 187 15.65 5.56 13.45
N GLU A 188 16.58 5.54 12.50
CA GLU A 188 16.84 4.37 11.66
C GLU A 188 17.32 3.17 12.49
N ARG A 189 18.14 3.39 13.52
CA ARG A 189 18.54 2.34 14.46
C ARG A 189 17.36 1.81 15.26
N ALA A 190 16.48 2.68 15.76
CA ALA A 190 15.28 2.25 16.47
C ALA A 190 14.36 1.43 15.57
N LEU A 191 14.13 1.87 14.33
CA LEU A 191 13.36 1.11 13.34
C LEU A 191 14.01 -0.25 13.02
N GLN A 192 15.33 -0.31 12.93
CA GLN A 192 16.05 -1.57 12.71
C GLN A 192 15.90 -2.53 13.90
N LEU A 193 16.03 -2.04 15.14
CA LEU A 193 15.81 -2.84 16.34
C LEU A 193 14.39 -3.39 16.42
N LEU A 194 13.37 -2.60 16.06
CA LEU A 194 12.01 -3.11 15.96
C LEU A 194 11.91 -4.24 14.93
N ARG A 195 12.47 -4.06 13.72
CA ARG A 195 12.48 -5.13 12.70
C ARG A 195 13.17 -6.42 13.15
N GLU A 196 14.25 -6.32 13.91
CA GLU A 196 14.96 -7.49 14.47
C GLU A 196 14.13 -8.18 15.57
N ALA A 197 13.46 -7.39 16.41
CA ALA A 197 12.53 -7.90 17.42
C ALA A 197 11.34 -8.63 16.78
N GLU A 198 10.81 -8.06 15.69
CA GLU A 198 9.71 -8.62 14.90
C GLU A 198 10.07 -10.00 14.33
N ALA A 199 11.29 -10.18 13.83
CA ALA A 199 11.76 -11.48 13.34
C ALA A 199 11.90 -12.51 14.47
N SER A 200 12.14 -12.06 15.70
CA SER A 200 12.31 -12.92 16.87
C SER A 200 10.98 -13.38 17.48
N ASN A 201 9.92 -12.57 17.34
CA ASN A 201 8.56 -12.90 17.76
C ASN A 201 7.52 -12.66 16.62
N PRO A 202 7.52 -13.52 15.59
CA PRO A 202 6.64 -13.38 14.44
C PRO A 202 5.16 -13.32 14.78
N GLN A 203 4.68 -14.14 15.71
CA GLN A 203 3.26 -14.22 16.04
C GLN A 203 2.75 -12.97 16.73
N SER A 204 3.53 -12.38 17.65
CA SER A 204 3.14 -11.11 18.29
C SER A 204 3.03 -10.01 17.24
N ARG A 205 4.01 -9.94 16.33
CA ARG A 205 4.02 -8.95 15.25
C ARG A 205 2.85 -9.14 14.28
N TRP A 206 2.59 -10.37 13.85
CA TRP A 206 1.45 -10.66 12.99
C TRP A 206 0.13 -10.31 13.67
N ALA A 207 -0.02 -10.67 14.95
CA ALA A 207 -1.20 -10.33 15.73
C ALA A 207 -1.37 -8.81 15.87
N GLN A 208 -0.28 -8.04 15.96
CA GLN A 208 -0.34 -6.58 15.91
C GLN A 208 -0.86 -6.09 14.56
N TRP A 209 -0.26 -6.50 13.44
CA TRP A 209 -0.72 -6.09 12.10
C TRP A 209 -2.20 -6.44 11.84
N SER A 210 -2.63 -7.62 12.31
CA SER A 210 -4.03 -8.04 12.23
C SER A 210 -4.96 -7.24 13.14
N ARG A 211 -4.50 -6.68 14.26
CA ARG A 211 -5.29 -5.77 15.10
C ARG A 211 -5.34 -4.36 14.53
N ASP A 212 -4.24 -3.89 13.96
CA ASP A 212 -4.12 -2.55 13.39
C ASP A 212 -5.02 -2.39 12.15
N PHE A 213 -5.30 -3.50 11.44
CA PHE A 213 -6.32 -3.58 10.39
C PHE A 213 -7.56 -4.33 10.85
N ASN A 214 -8.57 -3.60 11.31
CA ASN A 214 -9.87 -4.13 11.66
C ASN A 214 -10.89 -3.77 10.56
N PRO A 215 -11.35 -4.73 9.73
CA PRO A 215 -12.30 -4.45 8.65
C PRO A 215 -13.58 -3.73 9.09
N ASP A 216 -14.06 -3.97 10.32
CA ASP A 216 -15.28 -3.33 10.84
C ASP A 216 -15.08 -1.86 11.22
N ILE A 217 -13.82 -1.45 11.42
CA ILE A 217 -13.44 -0.08 11.78
C ILE A 217 -12.86 0.65 10.58
N ASP A 218 -11.96 0.00 9.85
CA ASP A 218 -11.11 0.59 8.82
C ASP A 218 -11.76 0.54 7.42
N LEU A 219 -12.77 -0.31 7.19
CA LEU A 219 -13.58 -0.25 5.97
C LEU A 219 -14.86 0.53 6.24
N LEU A 220 -15.07 1.56 5.43
CA LEU A 220 -16.29 2.34 5.41
C LEU A 220 -17.12 1.96 4.19
N THR A 221 -18.44 2.08 4.32
CA THR A 221 -19.38 1.89 3.21
C THR A 221 -19.79 3.26 2.68
N ASP A 222 -19.57 3.50 1.40
CA ASP A 222 -20.03 4.73 0.76
C ASP A 222 -21.57 4.72 0.54
N PRO A 223 -22.19 5.88 0.25
CA PRO A 223 -23.60 5.98 -0.10
C PRO A 223 -24.11 5.06 -1.23
N SER A 224 -23.23 4.53 -2.08
CA SER A 224 -23.59 3.56 -3.12
C SER A 224 -23.49 2.09 -2.67
N GLY A 225 -23.12 1.85 -1.42
CA GLY A 225 -22.92 0.51 -0.85
C GLY A 225 -21.53 -0.06 -1.07
N GLY A 226 -20.62 0.69 -1.70
CA GLY A 226 -19.26 0.26 -1.97
C GLY A 226 -18.35 0.42 -0.76
N GLN A 227 -17.63 -0.63 -0.38
CA GLN A 227 -16.62 -0.54 0.68
C GLN A 227 -15.35 0.19 0.20
N TYR A 228 -14.68 0.89 1.11
CA TYR A 228 -13.37 1.48 0.89
C TYR A 228 -12.60 1.63 2.21
N ALA A 229 -11.27 1.56 2.15
CA ALA A 229 -10.39 1.89 3.26
C ALA A 229 -9.89 3.34 3.11
N PRO A 230 -10.16 4.27 4.05
CA PRO A 230 -9.74 5.66 3.93
C PRO A 230 -8.23 5.82 3.68
N ALA A 231 -7.88 6.72 2.77
CA ALA A 231 -6.51 7.08 2.47
C ALA A 231 -6.40 8.59 2.35
N GLY A 232 -5.27 9.14 2.75
CA GLY A 232 -4.99 10.57 2.69
C GLY A 232 -3.64 10.84 2.10
N ILE A 233 -3.19 12.08 2.29
CA ILE A 233 -1.89 12.55 1.82
C ILE A 233 -1.18 13.34 2.91
N SER A 234 0.13 13.34 2.85
CA SER A 234 0.98 14.12 3.74
C SER A 234 2.11 14.79 2.95
N PRO A 235 2.36 16.09 3.19
CA PRO A 235 1.64 16.96 4.14
C PRO A 235 0.22 17.31 3.67
N SER A 236 -0.72 17.45 4.61
CA SER A 236 -2.15 17.67 4.27
C SER A 236 -2.43 19.07 3.70
N ASP A 237 -1.53 20.02 3.90
CA ASP A 237 -1.62 21.43 3.51
C ASP A 237 -0.79 21.77 2.26
N PHE A 238 -0.26 20.77 1.54
CA PHE A 238 0.62 20.96 0.37
C PHE A 238 0.06 21.93 -0.69
N ALA A 239 -1.27 21.96 -0.86
CA ALA A 239 -1.93 22.80 -1.86
C ALA A 239 -1.77 24.30 -1.56
N ALA A 240 -1.70 24.67 -0.28
CA ALA A 240 -1.49 26.05 0.17
C ALA A 240 0.01 26.40 0.34
N GLY A 241 0.87 25.37 0.43
CA GLY A 241 2.31 25.55 0.63
C GLY A 241 3.02 26.25 -0.53
N HIS A 242 4.23 26.75 -0.25
CA HIS A 242 5.08 27.46 -1.21
C HIS A 242 6.08 26.55 -1.94
N ASP A 243 6.11 25.27 -1.62
CA ASP A 243 7.13 24.31 -2.09
C ASP A 243 6.77 23.66 -3.43
N TRP A 244 6.18 24.45 -4.33
CA TRP A 244 5.88 24.02 -5.69
C TRP A 244 7.09 24.29 -6.57
N LEU A 245 7.64 23.22 -7.14
CA LEU A 245 8.77 23.28 -8.05
C LEU A 245 8.28 23.62 -9.45
N HIS A 246 9.08 24.38 -10.20
CA HIS A 246 8.75 24.71 -11.58
C HIS A 246 9.27 23.64 -12.54
N PHE A 247 8.43 23.26 -13.49
CA PHE A 247 8.76 22.34 -14.58
C PHE A 247 8.61 23.06 -15.91
N GLU A 248 9.64 23.00 -16.74
CA GLU A 248 9.63 23.52 -18.10
C GLU A 248 10.27 22.48 -19.04
N MET A 249 9.74 22.35 -20.26
CA MET A 249 10.34 21.56 -21.34
C MET A 249 10.26 22.32 -22.66
N SER A 250 11.40 22.46 -23.33
CA SER A 250 11.48 23.00 -24.70
C SER A 250 11.22 21.91 -25.76
N ALA A 251 10.96 22.31 -27.00
CA ALA A 251 10.81 21.37 -28.12
C ALA A 251 12.02 20.45 -28.32
N GLY A 252 13.24 21.00 -28.26
CA GLY A 252 14.48 20.23 -28.39
C GLY A 252 14.65 19.23 -27.25
N GLU A 253 14.36 19.64 -26.02
CA GLU A 253 14.39 18.74 -24.86
C GLU A 253 13.36 17.61 -24.99
N MET A 254 12.12 17.93 -25.40
CA MET A 254 11.09 16.91 -25.65
C MET A 254 11.54 15.89 -26.71
N ALA A 255 12.18 16.35 -27.79
CA ALA A 255 12.72 15.47 -28.83
C ALA A 255 13.82 14.55 -28.29
N ALA A 256 14.74 15.09 -27.49
CA ALA A 256 15.81 14.31 -26.86
C ALA A 256 15.26 13.24 -25.88
N LEU A 257 14.24 13.60 -25.10
CA LEU A 257 13.56 12.68 -24.19
C LEU A 257 12.84 11.56 -24.93
N VAL A 258 12.08 11.90 -25.98
CA VAL A 258 11.39 10.90 -26.81
C VAL A 258 12.39 9.99 -27.50
N ALA A 259 13.50 10.51 -28.02
CA ALA A 259 14.54 9.70 -28.65
C ALA A 259 15.19 8.71 -27.67
N GLY A 260 15.35 9.11 -26.40
CA GLY A 260 15.86 8.27 -25.33
C GLY A 260 14.84 7.29 -24.71
N ALA A 261 13.57 7.36 -25.10
CA ALA A 261 12.52 6.52 -24.53
C ALA A 261 12.65 5.05 -24.98
N PRO A 262 12.22 4.07 -24.15
CA PRO A 262 12.13 2.66 -24.53
C PRO A 262 11.38 2.47 -25.86
N ALA A 263 11.81 1.49 -26.66
CA ALA A 263 11.21 1.22 -27.97
C ALA A 263 9.70 1.00 -27.87
N SER A 264 9.23 0.26 -26.86
CA SER A 264 7.80 0.03 -26.60
C SER A 264 6.97 1.31 -26.44
N LEU A 265 7.53 2.38 -25.87
CA LEU A 265 6.86 3.67 -25.79
C LEU A 265 6.92 4.42 -27.12
N ARG A 266 8.08 4.41 -27.78
CA ARG A 266 8.25 5.09 -29.08
C ARG A 266 7.35 4.51 -30.16
N ASP A 267 7.18 3.20 -30.19
CA ASP A 267 6.36 2.50 -31.17
C ASP A 267 4.85 2.79 -31.01
N ALA A 268 4.43 3.28 -29.82
CA ALA A 268 3.07 3.73 -29.59
C ALA A 268 2.77 5.13 -30.16
N LEU A 269 3.79 5.89 -30.60
CA LEU A 269 3.59 7.22 -31.18
C LEU A 269 2.95 7.16 -32.57
N PRO A 270 1.90 7.96 -32.84
CA PRO A 270 1.42 8.14 -34.20
C PRO A 270 2.47 8.86 -35.06
N GLN A 271 2.54 8.51 -36.34
CA GLN A 271 3.42 9.20 -37.30
C GLN A 271 3.06 10.69 -37.38
N GLY A 272 4.07 11.56 -37.29
CA GLY A 272 3.89 13.01 -37.32
C GLY A 272 3.57 13.69 -35.98
N ALA A 273 3.59 12.95 -34.87
CA ALA A 273 3.45 13.53 -33.53
C ALA A 273 4.60 14.54 -33.23
N GLY A 274 4.29 15.64 -32.55
CA GLY A 274 5.26 16.59 -32.01
C GLY A 274 5.46 17.91 -32.78
N ALA A 275 4.91 18.06 -33.98
CA ALA A 275 5.22 19.21 -34.85
C ALA A 275 4.67 20.58 -34.37
N GLY A 276 3.79 20.62 -33.36
CA GLY A 276 3.07 21.84 -32.96
C GLY A 276 3.46 22.49 -31.64
N VAL A 277 4.12 21.77 -30.72
CA VAL A 277 4.34 22.23 -29.34
C VAL A 277 5.79 22.71 -29.17
N GLY A 278 5.96 24.02 -28.98
CA GLY A 278 7.25 24.64 -28.77
C GLY A 278 7.75 24.54 -27.32
N ARG A 279 6.84 24.62 -26.34
CA ARG A 279 7.16 24.55 -24.91
C ARG A 279 5.97 24.08 -24.07
N VAL A 280 6.29 23.39 -22.97
CA VAL A 280 5.34 23.03 -21.90
C VAL A 280 5.90 23.51 -20.57
N SER A 281 5.06 24.09 -19.72
CA SER A 281 5.46 24.44 -18.36
C SER A 281 4.30 24.24 -17.36
N PHE A 282 4.63 23.91 -16.12
CA PHE A 282 3.70 23.80 -15.00
C PHE A 282 4.47 23.83 -13.69
N ASP A 283 3.75 23.99 -12.57
CA ASP A 283 4.33 23.78 -11.25
C ASP A 283 3.93 22.40 -10.73
N TYR A 284 4.80 21.74 -9.97
CA TYR A 284 4.55 20.42 -9.41
C TYR A 284 5.02 20.27 -7.96
N THR A 285 4.49 19.25 -7.30
CA THR A 285 4.95 18.81 -5.98
C THR A 285 4.59 17.33 -5.78
N SER A 286 5.42 16.58 -5.04
CA SER A 286 5.15 15.21 -4.66
C SER A 286 4.62 15.15 -3.22
N VAL A 287 3.59 14.33 -2.98
CA VAL A 287 3.04 14.11 -1.63
C VAL A 287 2.89 12.64 -1.34
N MET A 288 3.18 12.24 -0.10
CA MET A 288 3.10 10.84 0.34
C MET A 288 1.64 10.44 0.54
N ILE A 289 1.28 9.22 0.12
CA ILE A 289 -0.03 8.64 0.42
C ILE A 289 0.02 8.02 1.82
N VAL A 290 -0.93 8.40 2.67
CA VAL A 290 -1.05 7.92 4.05
C VAL A 290 -2.20 6.93 4.17
N ARG A 291 -1.91 5.75 4.75
CA ARG A 291 -2.86 4.66 4.98
C ARG A 291 -2.64 4.09 6.39
N PRO A 292 -3.38 4.57 7.40
CA PRO A 292 -3.20 4.12 8.79
C PRO A 292 -3.43 2.61 8.97
N TRP A 293 -4.24 2.03 8.09
CA TRP A 293 -4.63 0.63 8.10
C TRP A 293 -3.64 -0.29 7.37
N PHE A 294 -2.64 0.25 6.68
CA PHE A 294 -1.74 -0.51 5.80
C PHE A 294 -0.30 -0.52 6.30
N HIS A 295 0.20 -1.70 6.66
CA HIS A 295 1.61 -1.91 6.97
C HIS A 295 2.33 -2.58 5.79
N PRO A 296 3.14 -1.85 5.01
CA PRO A 296 3.82 -2.43 3.84
C PRO A 296 4.81 -3.54 4.22
N ASP A 297 5.25 -3.57 5.47
CA ASP A 297 6.13 -4.61 6.00
C ASP A 297 5.45 -5.98 5.99
N VAL A 298 4.12 -6.06 6.08
CA VAL A 298 3.38 -7.34 5.89
C VAL A 298 3.76 -7.97 4.56
N PHE A 299 3.85 -7.20 3.47
CA PHE A 299 4.14 -7.76 2.15
C PHE A 299 5.60 -8.12 1.93
N THR A 300 6.52 -7.52 2.68
CA THR A 300 7.98 -7.73 2.51
C THR A 300 8.59 -8.58 3.62
N SER A 301 7.82 -8.86 4.66
CA SER A 301 8.25 -9.68 5.78
C SER A 301 8.47 -11.12 5.35
N GLN A 302 9.52 -11.70 5.92
CA GLN A 302 9.91 -13.08 5.68
C GLN A 302 9.40 -14.02 6.78
N ILE A 303 8.61 -13.50 7.73
CA ILE A 303 8.09 -14.25 8.88
C ILE A 303 6.80 -15.00 8.58
N TRP A 304 6.29 -14.90 7.35
CA TRP A 304 5.08 -15.59 6.93
C TRP A 304 5.26 -16.23 5.56
N ARG A 305 4.46 -17.25 5.31
CA ARG A 305 4.24 -17.84 3.98
C ARG A 305 2.74 -17.95 3.73
N SER A 306 2.34 -18.04 2.46
CA SER A 306 0.94 -18.29 2.15
C SER A 306 0.59 -19.76 2.40
N GLN A 307 -0.59 -20.02 2.97
CA GLN A 307 -1.20 -21.36 2.98
C GLN A 307 -1.70 -21.76 1.59
N ASP A 308 -2.01 -20.77 0.76
CA ASP A 308 -2.43 -20.92 -0.64
C ASP A 308 -1.20 -20.76 -1.55
N PRO A 309 -0.72 -21.81 -2.24
CA PRO A 309 0.47 -21.73 -3.09
C PRO A 309 0.30 -20.78 -4.28
N ASP A 310 -0.93 -20.46 -4.67
CA ASP A 310 -1.23 -19.57 -5.79
C ASP A 310 -1.27 -18.10 -5.38
N LEU A 311 -1.30 -17.79 -4.07
CA LEU A 311 -1.21 -16.42 -3.57
C LEU A 311 0.24 -15.91 -3.63
N ILE A 312 0.64 -15.51 -4.83
CA ILE A 312 1.89 -14.81 -5.08
C ILE A 312 1.57 -13.34 -5.28
N LEU A 313 1.99 -12.48 -4.34
CA LEU A 313 1.82 -11.03 -4.46
C LEU A 313 2.72 -10.47 -5.55
N SER A 314 3.99 -10.87 -5.55
CA SER A 314 4.98 -10.50 -6.56
C SER A 314 6.00 -11.62 -6.72
N ASN A 315 6.38 -11.92 -7.95
CA ASN A 315 7.43 -12.88 -8.27
C ASN A 315 8.85 -12.28 -8.16
N GLY A 316 8.97 -10.95 -8.01
CA GLY A 316 10.24 -10.24 -7.89
C GLY A 316 11.07 -10.15 -9.18
N VAL A 317 10.53 -10.49 -10.35
CA VAL A 317 11.21 -10.29 -11.65
C VAL A 317 10.95 -8.87 -12.19
N ASP A 318 11.61 -8.48 -13.28
CA ASP A 318 11.37 -7.19 -13.95
C ASP A 318 10.85 -7.41 -15.39
N PRO A 319 9.60 -7.03 -15.73
CA PRO A 319 8.61 -6.40 -14.84
C PRO A 319 8.00 -7.40 -13.82
N PRO A 320 7.66 -6.96 -12.60
CA PRO A 320 7.09 -7.85 -11.59
C PRO A 320 5.66 -8.27 -11.96
N SER A 321 5.30 -9.51 -11.63
CA SER A 321 3.93 -10.02 -11.79
C SER A 321 3.45 -10.73 -10.52
N GLY A 322 2.13 -10.80 -10.36
CA GLY A 322 1.47 -11.37 -9.18
C GLY A 322 0.17 -10.64 -8.85
N ALA A 323 -0.43 -10.94 -7.71
CA ALA A 323 -1.68 -10.31 -7.25
C ALA A 323 -1.50 -8.83 -6.84
N CYS A 324 -0.30 -8.41 -6.46
CA CYS A 324 0.06 -7.04 -6.11
C CYS A 324 1.55 -6.80 -6.40
N PRO A 325 1.95 -6.63 -7.67
CA PRO A 325 3.36 -6.47 -8.01
C PRO A 325 3.95 -5.13 -7.55
N ALA A 326 3.09 -4.14 -7.31
CA ALA A 326 3.45 -2.84 -6.75
C ALA A 326 2.26 -2.24 -5.97
N TYR A 327 2.48 -1.10 -5.33
CA TYR A 327 1.43 -0.25 -4.77
C TYR A 327 1.85 1.22 -4.78
N ALA A 328 0.88 2.15 -4.88
CA ALA A 328 1.17 3.59 -4.88
C ALA A 328 1.65 4.08 -3.51
N THR A 329 2.74 4.82 -3.46
CA THR A 329 3.34 5.39 -2.23
C THR A 329 3.25 6.91 -2.17
N ALA A 330 3.24 7.58 -3.32
CA ALA A 330 3.08 9.03 -3.40
C ALA A 330 2.33 9.43 -4.69
N ILE A 331 1.91 10.69 -4.74
CA ILE A 331 1.23 11.32 -5.87
C ILE A 331 2.04 12.54 -6.29
N VAL A 332 2.26 12.71 -7.60
CA VAL A 332 2.80 13.94 -8.17
C VAL A 332 1.63 14.81 -8.63
N PHE A 333 1.39 15.91 -7.92
CA PHE A 333 0.41 16.92 -8.30
C PHE A 333 1.07 17.97 -9.19
N THR A 334 0.26 18.55 -10.08
CA THR A 334 0.63 19.64 -10.97
C THR A 334 -0.43 20.73 -10.97
N ARG A 335 -0.03 21.97 -11.24
CA ARG A 335 -0.93 23.12 -11.44
C ARG A 335 -0.34 24.08 -12.46
N ASN A 336 -1.11 25.07 -12.89
CA ASN A 336 -0.65 26.13 -13.81
C ASN A 336 -0.08 25.59 -15.14
N LEU A 337 -0.71 24.57 -15.72
CA LEU A 337 -0.27 24.01 -17.00
C LEU A 337 -0.39 25.01 -18.14
N GLN A 338 0.70 25.22 -18.85
CA GLN A 338 0.77 26.08 -20.03
C GLN A 338 1.43 25.33 -21.18
N THR A 339 0.85 25.47 -22.36
CA THR A 339 1.42 24.94 -23.61
C THR A 339 1.59 26.08 -24.60
N PHE A 340 2.78 26.17 -25.19
CA PHE A 340 3.13 27.19 -26.17
C PHE A 340 3.33 26.52 -27.52
N GLY A 341 2.62 27.02 -28.54
CA GLY A 341 2.84 26.58 -29.92
C GLY A 341 4.18 27.08 -30.45
N ALA A 342 4.73 26.40 -31.46
CA ALA A 342 5.92 26.88 -32.17
C ALA A 342 5.61 28.26 -32.83
N GLY A 343 6.01 29.35 -32.18
CA GLY A 343 5.81 30.73 -32.66
C GLY A 343 4.51 31.41 -32.22
N SER A 344 3.74 30.87 -31.28
CA SER A 344 2.52 31.51 -30.75
C SER A 344 2.65 31.89 -29.27
N PRO A 345 2.02 32.99 -28.82
CA PRO A 345 1.90 33.29 -27.39
C PRO A 345 1.20 32.13 -26.67
N GLY A 346 1.61 31.89 -25.43
CA GLY A 346 1.11 30.78 -24.62
C GLY A 346 -0.39 30.82 -24.44
N HIS A 347 -1.03 29.67 -24.60
CA HIS A 347 -2.43 29.51 -24.23
C HIS A 347 -2.45 28.77 -22.90
N ALA A 348 -3.24 29.29 -21.94
CA ALA A 348 -3.55 28.54 -20.73
C ALA A 348 -4.20 27.23 -21.14
N ALA A 349 -3.50 26.12 -20.92
CA ALA A 349 -4.05 24.81 -21.16
C ALA A 349 -4.94 24.49 -19.95
N GLY A 350 -6.15 23.98 -20.19
CA GLY A 350 -6.93 23.38 -19.10
C GLY A 350 -6.21 22.18 -18.50
N ALA A 351 -6.85 21.48 -17.56
CA ALA A 351 -6.40 20.20 -16.99
C ALA A 351 -5.53 19.34 -17.91
N LEU A 352 -4.51 18.67 -17.36
CA LEU A 352 -3.70 17.68 -18.08
C LEU A 352 -4.59 16.59 -18.70
N ARG A 353 -4.93 16.76 -19.98
CA ARG A 353 -5.70 15.79 -20.75
C ARG A 353 -4.76 15.00 -21.64
N PHE A 354 -4.56 13.74 -21.28
CA PHE A 354 -3.90 12.76 -22.12
C PHE A 354 -4.92 12.31 -23.18
N SER A 355 -4.64 12.61 -24.44
CA SER A 355 -5.50 12.23 -25.57
C SER A 355 -4.89 11.09 -26.40
N ALA A 356 -3.85 10.45 -25.87
CA ALA A 356 -3.29 9.30 -26.56
C ALA A 356 -4.29 8.15 -26.51
N ASP A 357 -4.27 7.33 -27.55
CA ASP A 357 -4.83 5.97 -27.56
C ASP A 357 -4.13 5.15 -26.45
N ALA A 358 -4.50 5.38 -25.19
CA ALA A 358 -3.81 4.81 -24.04
C ALA A 358 -3.83 3.27 -24.04
N TRP A 359 -4.77 2.69 -24.80
CA TRP A 359 -4.83 1.27 -25.12
C TRP A 359 -3.57 0.75 -25.84
N ARG A 360 -2.82 1.59 -26.57
CA ARG A 360 -1.55 1.20 -27.22
C ARG A 360 -0.40 0.97 -26.24
N PHE A 361 -0.50 1.52 -25.03
CA PHE A 361 0.48 1.29 -23.97
C PHE A 361 0.12 0.09 -23.10
N MET A 362 -0.98 -0.61 -23.39
CA MET A 362 -1.42 -1.77 -22.62
C MET A 362 -1.00 -3.07 -23.33
N PRO A 363 -0.42 -4.04 -22.62
CA PRO A 363 -0.17 -5.36 -23.22
C PRO A 363 -1.49 -5.99 -23.67
N VAL A 364 -1.49 -6.59 -24.87
CA VAL A 364 -2.65 -7.17 -25.58
C VAL A 364 -3.42 -8.21 -24.74
N ALA A 365 -2.81 -8.75 -23.69
CA ALA A 365 -3.34 -9.86 -22.90
C ALA A 365 -4.30 -9.48 -21.74
N VAL A 366 -4.82 -8.25 -21.65
CA VAL A 366 -5.68 -7.86 -20.51
C VAL A 366 -7.01 -7.24 -20.95
N GLU A 367 -7.99 -8.10 -21.26
CA GLU A 367 -9.27 -7.73 -21.87
C GLU A 367 -10.28 -6.97 -20.98
N ASN A 368 -10.04 -6.76 -19.67
CA ASN A 368 -11.07 -6.21 -18.77
C ASN A 368 -10.62 -5.00 -17.90
N ARG A 369 -9.70 -4.16 -18.37
CA ARG A 369 -9.26 -2.98 -17.58
C ARG A 369 -10.09 -1.74 -17.88
N THR A 370 -10.63 -1.11 -16.84
CA THR A 370 -11.34 0.18 -16.93
C THR A 370 -10.42 1.33 -16.53
N ALA A 371 -10.74 2.53 -17.03
CA ALA A 371 -10.06 3.75 -16.63
C ALA A 371 -10.27 4.03 -15.13
N LEU A 372 -9.28 4.64 -14.48
CA LEU A 372 -9.48 5.28 -13.17
C LEU A 372 -10.39 6.49 -13.35
N VAL A 373 -11.70 6.27 -13.31
CA VAL A 373 -12.69 7.34 -13.48
C VAL A 373 -13.06 7.89 -12.12
N ARG A 374 -12.95 9.20 -11.96
CA ARG A 374 -13.59 9.92 -10.86
C ARG A 374 -15.07 10.08 -11.18
N LYS A 375 -15.97 9.67 -10.28
CA LYS A 375 -17.39 9.97 -10.45
C LYS A 375 -17.63 11.40 -9.96
N SER A 376 -18.14 12.26 -10.84
CA SER A 376 -18.56 13.60 -10.41
C SER A 376 -19.73 13.47 -9.44
N ALA A 377 -19.49 13.73 -8.15
CA ALA A 377 -20.55 13.71 -7.15
C ALA A 377 -21.55 14.84 -7.44
N GLN A 378 -22.83 14.49 -7.51
CA GLN A 378 -23.91 15.47 -7.60
C GLN A 378 -24.07 16.14 -6.21
N PRO A 379 -24.22 17.47 -6.11
CA PRO A 379 -24.30 18.15 -4.82
C PRO A 379 -25.53 17.68 -4.02
N ALA A 380 -25.29 17.20 -2.79
CA ALA A 380 -26.33 16.84 -1.85
C ALA A 380 -26.97 18.10 -1.21
N PRO A 381 -28.24 18.06 -0.79
CA PRO A 381 -28.90 19.19 -0.12
C PRO A 381 -28.26 19.54 1.23
N ALA A 382 -28.15 20.83 1.52
CA ALA A 382 -27.31 21.43 2.58
C ALA A 382 -27.74 21.20 4.05
N ASN A 383 -28.68 20.28 4.35
CA ASN A 383 -29.32 20.19 5.67
C ASN A 383 -28.90 18.97 6.52
N ALA A 384 -27.70 18.42 6.33
CA ALA A 384 -27.23 17.28 7.13
C ALA A 384 -26.58 17.74 8.46
N VAL A 385 -27.02 17.15 9.58
CA VAL A 385 -26.43 17.35 10.91
C VAL A 385 -25.03 16.72 10.95
N SER A 386 -24.04 17.48 11.42
CA SER A 386 -22.65 17.01 11.57
C SER A 386 -22.58 15.83 12.56
N SER A 387 -22.25 14.65 12.06
CA SER A 387 -21.88 13.51 12.90
C SER A 387 -20.37 13.54 13.20
N PRO A 388 -19.91 13.04 14.35
CA PRO A 388 -18.47 12.89 14.59
C PRO A 388 -17.83 12.03 13.49
N PRO A 389 -16.58 12.30 13.09
CA PRO A 389 -15.92 11.51 12.05
C PRO A 389 -15.76 10.06 12.50
N PRO A 390 -15.95 9.08 11.59
CA PRO A 390 -15.66 7.68 11.86
C PRO A 390 -14.24 7.48 12.40
N ALA A 391 -14.05 6.43 13.20
CA ALA A 391 -12.76 6.11 13.80
C ALA A 391 -11.63 5.97 12.76
N ALA A 392 -11.92 5.45 11.56
CA ALA A 392 -10.96 5.38 10.46
C ALA A 392 -10.40 6.75 10.04
N PHE A 393 -11.25 7.79 9.93
CA PHE A 393 -10.79 9.15 9.62
C PHE A 393 -10.05 9.77 10.80
N SER A 394 -10.44 9.45 12.04
CA SER A 394 -9.68 9.88 13.23
C SER A 394 -8.26 9.30 13.24
N ARG A 395 -8.08 8.02 12.84
CA ARG A 395 -6.76 7.41 12.64
C ARG A 395 -6.00 8.09 11.50
N LEU A 396 -6.67 8.40 10.40
CA LEU A 396 -6.08 9.11 9.25
C LEU A 396 -5.56 10.48 9.65
N HIS A 397 -6.34 11.28 10.37
CA HIS A 397 -5.94 12.60 10.87
C HIS A 397 -4.74 12.56 11.81
N ARG A 398 -4.56 11.48 12.58
CA ARG A 398 -3.37 11.31 13.44
C ARG A 398 -2.13 10.93 12.66
N ALA A 399 -2.29 10.21 11.55
CA ALA A 399 -1.21 9.76 10.70
C ALA A 399 -0.80 10.81 9.65
N THR A 400 -1.71 11.71 9.28
CA THR A 400 -1.39 12.87 8.45
C THR A 400 -0.88 14.00 9.34
N PHE A 401 0.16 14.68 8.89
CA PHE A 401 0.62 15.91 9.53
C PHE A 401 0.49 17.08 8.55
N ALA A 402 0.05 18.23 9.07
CA ALA A 402 0.34 19.50 8.43
C ALA A 402 1.81 19.81 8.65
N ARG A 403 2.49 20.43 7.68
CA ARG A 403 3.84 20.93 7.95
C ARG A 403 3.74 21.89 9.13
N VAL A 404 4.40 21.54 10.24
CA VAL A 404 4.78 22.58 11.18
C VAL A 404 5.68 23.47 10.36
N LEU A 405 5.29 24.74 10.21
CA LEU A 405 6.16 25.82 9.74
C LEU A 405 7.31 25.94 10.75
N ALA A 406 8.20 24.93 10.78
CA ALA A 406 9.52 25.10 11.29
C ALA A 406 10.05 26.30 10.54
N THR A 407 10.59 27.29 11.26
CA THR A 407 11.43 28.32 10.65
C THR A 407 12.32 27.60 9.69
N ALA A 408 12.07 27.80 8.39
CA ALA A 408 12.76 27.06 7.33
C ALA A 408 14.24 27.07 7.70
N PRO A 409 14.96 25.93 7.63
CA PRO A 409 16.40 25.96 7.82
C PRO A 409 16.89 27.15 7.00
N PRO A 410 17.63 28.11 7.60
CA PRO A 410 17.81 29.43 7.04
C PRO A 410 18.15 29.23 5.58
N GLN A 411 17.21 29.60 4.69
CA GLN A 411 17.51 29.55 3.28
C GLN A 411 18.75 30.40 3.19
N MET A 412 19.89 29.78 2.92
CA MET A 412 21.08 30.55 2.65
C MET A 412 20.64 31.42 1.49
N ASP A 413 20.57 32.73 1.75
CA ASP A 413 20.32 33.77 0.76
C ASP A 413 21.51 33.75 -0.21
N PHE A 414 21.60 32.66 -0.97
CA PHE A 414 22.39 32.59 -2.17
C PHE A 414 21.59 33.42 -3.14
N GLN A 415 21.93 34.71 -3.13
CA GLN A 415 21.59 35.68 -4.15
C GLN A 415 21.62 34.94 -5.48
N ALA A 416 20.43 34.68 -6.05
CA ALA A 416 20.28 33.81 -7.20
C ALA A 416 21.33 34.23 -8.22
N ALA A 417 22.15 33.28 -8.69
CA ALA A 417 23.08 33.54 -9.78
C ALA A 417 22.31 34.32 -10.85
N PRO A 418 22.88 35.41 -11.41
CA PRO A 418 22.15 36.31 -12.29
C PRO A 418 21.53 35.46 -13.39
N ARG A 419 20.20 35.30 -13.32
CA ARG A 419 19.45 34.58 -14.34
C ARG A 419 19.82 35.28 -15.65
N VAL A 420 20.29 34.52 -16.63
CA VAL A 420 20.36 35.01 -18.03
C VAL A 420 19.04 35.74 -18.28
N PRO A 421 19.03 36.99 -18.81
CA PRO A 421 17.82 37.79 -18.93
C PRO A 421 16.75 37.05 -19.74
N GLN A 422 15.95 36.25 -19.06
CA GLN A 422 14.72 35.73 -19.60
C GLN A 422 13.80 36.93 -19.71
N ALA A 423 13.15 37.09 -20.86
CA ALA A 423 12.08 38.07 -21.01
C ALA A 423 11.16 37.94 -19.78
N PRO A 424 10.79 39.07 -19.14
CA PRO A 424 10.00 39.05 -17.92
C PRO A 424 8.81 38.11 -18.14
N PRO A 425 8.61 37.11 -17.27
CA PRO A 425 7.51 36.19 -17.45
C PRO A 425 6.22 37.02 -17.59
N PRO A 426 5.32 36.66 -18.52
CA PRO A 426 4.03 37.33 -18.62
C PRO A 426 3.41 37.35 -17.22
N PRO A 427 2.68 38.43 -16.85
CA PRO A 427 2.12 38.60 -15.51
C PRO A 427 1.44 37.30 -15.10
N SER A 428 1.97 36.69 -14.04
CA SER A 428 1.51 35.41 -13.51
C SER A 428 0.01 35.53 -13.28
N GLN A 429 -0.77 34.84 -14.12
CA GLN A 429 -2.19 34.64 -13.85
C GLN A 429 -2.31 34.08 -12.42
N PRO A 430 -3.34 34.48 -11.64
CA PRO A 430 -3.56 33.89 -10.33
C PRO A 430 -3.51 32.37 -10.49
N PRO A 431 -2.82 31.64 -9.58
CA PRO A 431 -2.65 30.21 -9.70
C PRO A 431 -4.03 29.59 -9.95
N GLY A 432 -4.12 28.77 -10.99
CA GLY A 432 -5.36 28.06 -11.25
C GLY A 432 -5.69 27.21 -10.03
N ASP A 433 -6.91 27.32 -9.52
CA ASP A 433 -7.41 26.54 -8.38
C ASP A 433 -7.56 25.03 -8.69
N GLU A 434 -7.01 24.56 -9.81
CA GLU A 434 -7.10 23.18 -10.28
C GLU A 434 -5.74 22.48 -10.13
N LEU A 435 -5.75 21.43 -9.31
CA LEU A 435 -4.66 20.48 -9.13
C LEU A 435 -4.93 19.27 -10.02
N SER A 436 -3.94 18.83 -10.80
CA SER A 436 -4.02 17.61 -11.62
C SER A 436 -3.00 16.59 -11.16
N ILE A 437 -3.38 15.31 -11.07
CA ILE A 437 -2.41 14.22 -10.85
C ILE A 437 -1.67 13.95 -12.15
N LEU A 438 -0.35 14.16 -12.13
CA LEU A 438 0.55 13.79 -13.22
C LEU A 438 0.86 12.30 -13.19
N ALA A 439 1.27 11.79 -12.03
CA ALA A 439 1.68 10.39 -11.85
C ALA A 439 1.50 9.93 -10.41
N PHE A 440 1.44 8.62 -10.22
CA PHE A 440 1.64 7.94 -8.96
C PHE A 440 3.07 7.43 -8.89
N ILE A 441 3.75 7.66 -7.78
CA ILE A 441 5.03 7.02 -7.46
C ILE A 441 4.71 5.72 -6.75
N CYS A 442 4.98 4.60 -7.40
CA CYS A 442 4.66 3.26 -6.94
C CYS A 442 5.92 2.53 -6.48
N LYS A 443 5.81 1.81 -5.36
CA LYS A 443 6.87 0.93 -4.88
C LYS A 443 6.60 -0.48 -5.41
N ARG A 444 7.57 -1.03 -6.12
CA ARG A 444 7.57 -2.42 -6.57
C ARG A 444 7.78 -3.32 -5.37
N LEU A 445 6.99 -4.38 -5.29
CA LEU A 445 7.21 -5.42 -4.29
C LEU A 445 8.33 -6.35 -4.76
N PRO A 446 9.30 -6.67 -3.89
CA PRO A 446 10.21 -7.79 -4.13
C PRO A 446 9.40 -9.09 -4.19
N LYS A 447 10.07 -10.25 -4.37
CA LYS A 447 9.40 -11.54 -4.25
C LYS A 447 8.60 -11.60 -2.93
N ALA A 448 7.31 -11.91 -3.02
CA ALA A 448 6.38 -11.90 -1.90
C ALA A 448 5.25 -12.92 -2.14
N PRO A 449 5.01 -13.89 -1.23
CA PRO A 449 5.79 -14.14 -0.01
C PRO A 449 7.23 -14.61 -0.31
N ASN A 450 8.15 -14.34 0.63
CA ASN A 450 9.54 -14.79 0.56
C ASN A 450 10.03 -15.20 1.95
N PRO A 451 9.49 -16.31 2.50
CA PRO A 451 9.79 -16.73 3.87
C PRO A 451 11.27 -17.02 4.05
N LEU A 452 11.81 -16.71 5.23
CA LEU A 452 13.18 -17.04 5.59
C LEU A 452 13.31 -18.56 5.71
N PRO A 453 14.23 -19.23 4.97
CA PRO A 453 14.39 -20.68 5.05
C PRO A 453 14.79 -21.19 6.44
N THR A 454 15.35 -20.33 7.28
CA THR A 454 15.77 -20.64 8.65
C THR A 454 14.65 -20.53 9.69
N LEU A 455 13.51 -19.93 9.34
CA LEU A 455 12.38 -19.84 10.26
C LEU A 455 11.59 -21.15 10.25
N HIS A 456 11.20 -21.59 11.44
CA HIS A 456 10.30 -22.73 11.60
C HIS A 456 8.87 -22.23 11.41
N PHE A 457 8.15 -22.85 10.48
CA PHE A 457 6.72 -22.65 10.34
C PHE A 457 6.05 -23.86 10.97
N ALA A 458 5.01 -23.61 11.78
CA ALA A 458 4.25 -24.69 12.40
C ALA A 458 3.86 -25.66 11.30
N THR A 459 4.42 -26.87 11.30
CA THR A 459 4.18 -27.81 10.20
C THR A 459 2.68 -27.96 10.10
N THR A 460 2.10 -27.49 8.99
CA THR A 460 0.68 -27.66 8.70
C THR A 460 0.47 -29.16 8.86
N SER A 461 -0.14 -29.56 9.97
CA SER A 461 -0.23 -30.96 10.36
C SER A 461 -0.96 -31.59 9.19
N THR A 462 -0.24 -32.33 8.35
CA THR A 462 -0.84 -32.88 7.15
C THR A 462 -2.01 -33.75 7.57
N GLY A 463 -2.96 -34.05 6.68
CA GLY A 463 -4.00 -35.04 7.00
C GLY A 463 -3.39 -36.32 7.60
N ALA A 464 -2.18 -36.70 7.14
CA ALA A 464 -1.36 -37.77 7.70
C ALA A 464 -0.97 -37.55 9.17
N ASP A 465 -0.44 -36.37 9.50
CA ASP A 465 0.02 -36.05 10.85
C ASP A 465 -1.15 -35.94 11.82
N VAL A 466 -2.28 -35.38 11.38
CA VAL A 466 -3.52 -35.32 12.17
C VAL A 466 -4.04 -36.73 12.43
N ILE A 467 -4.12 -37.59 11.40
CA ILE A 467 -4.47 -39.00 11.55
C ILE A 467 -3.54 -39.70 12.56
N SER A 468 -2.23 -39.52 12.43
CA SER A 468 -1.27 -40.15 13.34
C SER A 468 -1.49 -39.72 14.79
N LYS A 469 -1.72 -38.43 15.03
CA LYS A 469 -2.03 -37.88 16.37
C LYS A 469 -3.36 -38.41 16.91
N LEU A 470 -4.40 -38.47 16.09
CA LEU A 470 -5.71 -39.02 16.47
C LEU A 470 -5.59 -40.50 16.86
N VAL A 471 -4.91 -41.31 16.04
CA VAL A 471 -4.67 -42.73 16.33
C VAL A 471 -3.90 -42.90 17.64
N ALA A 472 -2.85 -42.09 17.87
CA ALA A 472 -2.12 -42.10 19.14
C ALA A 472 -3.00 -41.73 20.35
N ALA A 473 -3.98 -40.85 20.15
CA ALA A 473 -4.96 -40.45 21.14
C ALA A 473 -6.12 -41.45 21.33
N GLY A 474 -6.12 -42.58 20.59
CA GLY A 474 -7.20 -43.57 20.64
C GLY A 474 -8.43 -43.16 19.82
N ILE A 475 -8.23 -42.44 18.74
CA ILE A 475 -9.28 -42.09 17.77
C ILE A 475 -8.91 -42.72 16.42
N ASP A 476 -9.71 -43.67 15.98
CA ASP A 476 -9.60 -44.34 14.69
C ASP A 476 -10.74 -43.89 13.76
N PHE A 477 -10.97 -44.58 12.66
CA PHE A 477 -11.99 -44.21 11.67
C PHE A 477 -12.59 -45.48 11.06
N SER A 478 -13.88 -45.43 10.72
CA SER A 478 -14.62 -46.57 10.14
C SER A 478 -14.60 -46.57 8.60
N VAL A 479 -14.23 -45.44 8.00
CA VAL A 479 -14.11 -45.21 6.55
C VAL A 479 -12.66 -45.37 6.07
N GLU A 480 -12.44 -45.33 4.76
CA GLU A 480 -11.10 -45.43 4.20
C GLU A 480 -10.23 -44.21 4.57
N GLU A 481 -8.94 -44.43 4.83
CA GLU A 481 -8.02 -43.37 5.25
C GLU A 481 -7.90 -42.25 4.20
N ALA A 482 -8.06 -42.58 2.92
CA ALA A 482 -8.05 -41.61 1.82
C ALA A 482 -9.17 -40.56 1.98
N ASP A 483 -10.38 -41.00 2.33
CA ASP A 483 -11.53 -40.11 2.55
C ASP A 483 -11.29 -39.20 3.77
N ILE A 484 -10.76 -39.76 4.86
CA ILE A 484 -10.42 -38.97 6.06
C ILE A 484 -9.35 -37.93 5.73
N ARG A 485 -8.35 -38.26 4.92
CA ARG A 485 -7.31 -37.31 4.50
C ARG A 485 -7.91 -36.17 3.68
N GLU A 486 -8.81 -36.49 2.75
CA GLU A 486 -9.52 -35.50 1.95
C GLU A 486 -10.34 -34.57 2.86
N TRP A 487 -11.15 -35.11 3.75
CA TRP A 487 -11.97 -34.30 4.66
C TRP A 487 -11.12 -33.47 5.62
N LEU A 488 -10.02 -34.01 6.15
CA LEU A 488 -9.07 -33.27 6.99
C LEU A 488 -8.32 -32.16 6.25
N SER A 489 -8.24 -32.24 4.92
CA SER A 489 -7.67 -31.18 4.08
C SER A 489 -8.68 -30.12 3.64
N ASP A 490 -9.98 -30.38 3.79
CA ASP A 490 -11.06 -29.46 3.39
C ASP A 490 -11.81 -28.91 4.62
N SER A 491 -11.28 -27.82 5.18
CA SER A 491 -11.90 -27.10 6.29
C SER A 491 -13.08 -26.22 5.88
N GLU A 492 -13.33 -26.00 4.59
CA GLU A 492 -14.44 -25.17 4.12
C GLU A 492 -15.73 -25.99 3.99
N SER A 493 -15.61 -27.23 3.49
CA SER A 493 -16.75 -28.10 3.25
C SER A 493 -17.02 -29.09 4.37
N THR A 494 -16.04 -29.40 5.22
CA THR A 494 -16.18 -30.45 6.24
C THR A 494 -15.84 -29.96 7.65
N PRO A 495 -16.43 -30.55 8.70
CA PRO A 495 -16.11 -30.21 10.08
C PRO A 495 -14.89 -30.95 10.64
N TYR A 496 -14.33 -31.91 9.88
CA TYR A 496 -13.29 -32.82 10.35
C TYR A 496 -12.04 -32.10 10.86
N PRO A 497 -11.53 -31.04 10.22
CA PRO A 497 -10.36 -30.31 10.72
C PRO A 497 -10.62 -29.67 12.09
N ALA A 498 -11.77 -28.99 12.24
CA ALA A 498 -12.15 -28.30 13.46
C ALA A 498 -12.40 -29.28 14.62
N ILE A 499 -13.16 -30.35 14.37
CA ILE A 499 -13.46 -31.39 15.35
C ILE A 499 -12.20 -32.14 15.76
N SER A 500 -11.31 -32.49 14.82
CA SER A 500 -10.07 -33.20 15.12
C SER A 500 -9.13 -32.38 15.99
N ALA A 501 -8.95 -31.10 15.67
CA ALA A 501 -8.13 -30.20 16.48
C ALA A 501 -8.72 -29.99 17.89
N ALA A 502 -10.05 -29.84 18.00
CA ALA A 502 -10.73 -29.74 19.28
C ALA A 502 -10.62 -31.02 20.12
N LEU A 503 -10.71 -32.20 19.50
CA LEU A 503 -10.54 -33.50 20.16
C LEU A 503 -9.13 -33.69 20.72
N LEU A 504 -8.10 -33.36 19.92
CA LEU A 504 -6.71 -33.43 20.37
C LEU A 504 -6.44 -32.48 21.53
N ALA A 505 -7.02 -31.27 21.49
CA ALA A 505 -6.95 -30.32 22.59
C ALA A 505 -7.69 -30.83 23.85
N LEU A 506 -8.89 -31.37 23.69
CA LEU A 506 -9.71 -31.94 24.77
C LEU A 506 -8.99 -33.08 25.51
N LEU A 507 -8.27 -33.93 24.78
CA LEU A 507 -7.52 -35.03 25.35
C LEU A 507 -6.21 -34.58 26.04
N GLY A 508 -5.66 -33.42 25.67
CA GLY A 508 -4.50 -32.83 26.35
C GLY A 508 -3.28 -33.76 26.40
N GLY A 509 -3.05 -34.55 25.34
CA GLY A 509 -1.97 -35.53 25.26
C GLY A 509 -2.25 -36.88 25.93
N LYS A 510 -3.42 -37.05 26.57
CA LYS A 510 -3.92 -38.35 27.05
C LYS A 510 -4.55 -39.14 25.91
N ARG A 511 -4.87 -40.40 26.13
CA ARG A 511 -5.55 -41.24 25.14
C ARG A 511 -6.84 -41.84 25.68
N LEU A 512 -7.75 -42.21 24.78
CA LEU A 512 -8.92 -43.00 25.15
C LEU A 512 -8.50 -44.43 25.56
N ARG A 513 -9.21 -44.99 26.54
CA ARG A 513 -9.01 -46.37 27.03
C ARG A 513 -9.20 -47.40 25.92
N ARG A 514 -10.14 -47.13 25.01
CA ARG A 514 -10.39 -47.93 23.80
C ARG A 514 -10.64 -46.98 22.62
N PRO A 515 -10.27 -47.39 21.39
CA PRO A 515 -10.46 -46.56 20.21
C PRO A 515 -11.92 -46.13 19.97
N VAL A 516 -12.15 -44.93 19.45
CA VAL A 516 -13.48 -44.43 19.03
C VAL A 516 -13.37 -43.82 17.64
N TYR A 517 -14.35 -44.11 16.77
CA TYR A 517 -14.33 -43.65 15.39
C TYR A 517 -14.58 -42.14 15.28
N LEU A 518 -13.70 -41.43 14.57
CA LEU A 518 -13.78 -40.00 14.28
C LEU A 518 -15.07 -39.64 13.54
N ASP A 519 -15.41 -40.40 12.49
CA ASP A 519 -16.63 -40.23 11.71
C ASP A 519 -17.89 -40.43 12.58
N GLY A 520 -17.85 -41.39 13.50
CA GLY A 520 -18.91 -41.59 14.49
C GLY A 520 -19.04 -40.44 15.50
N ILE A 521 -17.93 -39.81 15.91
CA ILE A 521 -17.94 -38.63 16.79
C ILE A 521 -18.50 -37.44 16.03
N THR A 522 -17.97 -37.16 14.83
CA THR A 522 -18.39 -36.06 13.96
C THR A 522 -19.88 -36.14 13.66
N TRP A 523 -20.38 -37.30 13.25
CA TRP A 523 -21.81 -37.49 12.96
C TRP A 523 -22.69 -37.18 14.18
N LYS A 524 -22.35 -37.71 15.36
CA LYS A 524 -23.11 -37.47 16.59
C LYS A 524 -23.06 -36.01 17.05
N TYR A 525 -21.92 -35.35 16.84
CA TYR A 525 -21.77 -33.93 17.13
C TYR A 525 -22.71 -33.09 16.25
N GLU A 526 -22.74 -33.34 14.93
CA GLU A 526 -23.54 -32.57 13.98
C GLU A 526 -25.04 -32.86 14.06
N HIS A 527 -25.44 -34.07 14.47
CA HIS A 527 -26.84 -34.47 14.57
C HIS A 527 -27.45 -34.21 15.95
N ALA A 528 -26.69 -33.63 16.89
CA ALA A 528 -27.23 -33.20 18.16
C ALA A 528 -28.26 -32.08 17.97
N PRO A 529 -29.37 -32.04 18.74
CA PRO A 529 -30.36 -30.98 18.63
C PRO A 529 -29.74 -29.59 18.77
N GLY A 530 -30.00 -28.71 17.80
CA GLY A 530 -29.45 -27.35 17.77
C GLY A 530 -27.97 -27.25 17.41
N ALA A 531 -27.39 -28.29 16.78
CA ALA A 531 -26.02 -28.25 16.32
C ALA A 531 -25.84 -27.53 14.99
N SER A 532 -24.71 -26.84 14.88
CA SER A 532 -24.17 -26.27 13.64
C SER A 532 -22.85 -26.96 13.31
N SER A 533 -22.62 -27.25 12.04
CA SER A 533 -21.36 -27.82 11.54
C SER A 533 -20.22 -26.82 11.73
N PRO A 534 -19.22 -27.09 12.59
CA PRO A 534 -18.15 -26.14 12.87
C PRO A 534 -17.15 -26.12 11.72
N ARG A 535 -16.68 -24.91 11.33
CA ARG A 535 -15.58 -24.74 10.36
C ARG A 535 -14.27 -24.34 11.03
N ARG A 536 -14.33 -23.81 12.25
CA ARG A 536 -13.17 -23.44 13.05
C ARG A 536 -13.25 -24.09 14.41
N VAL A 537 -12.11 -24.30 15.05
CA VAL A 537 -12.02 -24.89 16.40
C VAL A 537 -12.82 -24.09 17.42
N ALA A 538 -12.84 -22.76 17.30
CA ALA A 538 -13.60 -21.88 18.18
C ALA A 538 -15.13 -22.05 18.06
N ASP A 539 -15.62 -22.64 16.97
CA ASP A 539 -17.04 -22.92 16.76
C ASP A 539 -17.45 -24.29 17.36
N VAL A 540 -16.50 -25.04 17.93
CA VAL A 540 -16.74 -26.35 18.55
C VAL A 540 -17.17 -26.18 20.01
N ASP A 541 -18.38 -26.62 20.32
CA ASP A 541 -18.91 -26.72 21.68
C ASP A 541 -18.26 -27.92 22.39
N GLY A 542 -17.42 -27.64 23.39
CA GLY A 542 -16.68 -28.67 24.13
C GLY A 542 -17.58 -29.68 24.85
N GLY A 543 -18.69 -29.22 25.45
CA GLY A 543 -19.61 -30.12 26.17
C GLY A 543 -20.36 -31.05 25.21
N ARG A 544 -20.72 -30.54 24.03
CA ARG A 544 -21.30 -31.36 22.96
C ARG A 544 -20.27 -32.35 22.40
N LEU A 545 -19.01 -31.93 22.24
CA LEU A 545 -17.95 -32.81 21.78
C LEU A 545 -17.70 -33.97 22.75
N GLU A 546 -17.62 -33.70 24.06
CA GLU A 546 -17.53 -34.75 25.08
C GLU A 546 -18.71 -35.73 25.00
N THR A 547 -19.93 -35.21 24.86
CA THR A 547 -21.15 -36.02 24.72
C THR A 547 -21.09 -36.91 23.48
N ALA A 548 -20.63 -36.37 22.35
CA ALA A 548 -20.47 -37.12 21.11
C ALA A 548 -19.43 -38.25 21.24
N VAL A 549 -18.31 -38.02 21.95
CA VAL A 549 -17.32 -39.05 22.24
C VAL A 549 -17.90 -40.16 23.11
N ILE A 550 -18.60 -39.81 24.20
CA ILE A 550 -19.24 -40.78 25.10
C ILE A 550 -20.28 -41.62 24.34
N ALA A 551 -21.16 -40.97 23.59
CA ALA A 551 -22.18 -41.66 22.82
C ALA A 551 -21.58 -42.58 21.75
N SER A 552 -20.49 -42.16 21.09
CA SER A 552 -19.79 -42.99 20.12
C SER A 552 -19.07 -44.19 20.76
N TYR A 553 -18.48 -43.99 21.93
CA TYR A 553 -17.89 -45.07 22.72
C TYR A 553 -18.95 -46.10 23.14
N ASN A 554 -20.06 -45.66 23.74
CA ASN A 554 -21.12 -46.53 24.24
C ASN A 554 -21.76 -47.34 23.10
N GLU A 555 -22.03 -46.70 21.96
CA GLU A 555 -22.57 -47.39 20.79
C GLU A 555 -21.62 -48.47 20.27
N ARG A 556 -20.32 -48.16 20.16
CA ARG A 556 -19.32 -49.10 19.65
C ARG A 556 -19.14 -50.32 20.54
N TYR A 557 -19.27 -50.16 21.85
CA TYR A 557 -18.90 -51.20 22.82
C TYR A 557 -20.07 -51.80 23.59
N GLY A 558 -21.29 -51.29 23.44
CA GLY A 558 -22.45 -51.73 24.22
C GLY A 558 -22.35 -51.36 25.70
N ASP A 559 -21.56 -50.34 26.03
CA ASP A 559 -21.34 -49.85 27.40
C ASP A 559 -22.34 -48.74 27.77
N SER A 560 -22.33 -48.31 29.03
CA SER A 560 -23.13 -47.17 29.53
C SER A 560 -22.28 -46.24 30.38
N VAL A 561 -21.21 -45.71 29.79
CA VAL A 561 -20.35 -44.71 30.42
C VAL A 561 -21.06 -43.36 30.40
N GLU A 562 -21.13 -42.69 31.56
CA GLU A 562 -21.81 -41.40 31.71
C GLU A 562 -20.86 -40.19 31.76
N SER A 563 -19.54 -40.44 31.86
CA SER A 563 -18.54 -39.38 32.02
C SER A 563 -17.36 -39.56 31.08
N PHE A 564 -16.96 -38.48 30.41
CA PHE A 564 -15.80 -38.45 29.53
C PHE A 564 -14.51 -38.83 30.27
N GLN A 565 -14.36 -38.40 31.54
CA GLN A 565 -13.17 -38.73 32.34
C GLN A 565 -13.01 -40.23 32.60
N ALA A 566 -14.10 -41.01 32.57
CA ALA A 566 -14.01 -42.47 32.68
C ALA A 566 -13.45 -43.14 31.42
N LEU A 567 -13.40 -42.42 30.28
CA LEU A 567 -12.88 -42.90 29.00
C LEU A 567 -11.42 -42.56 28.77
N VAL A 568 -10.84 -41.61 29.51
CA VAL A 568 -9.47 -41.13 29.32
C VAL A 568 -8.49 -41.88 30.23
N GLN A 569 -7.27 -42.11 29.76
CA GLN A 569 -6.16 -42.69 30.53
C GLN A 569 -4.83 -42.00 30.26
#